data_AF-A0A2E2IUE8-F1
#
_entry.id   AF-A0A2E2IUE8-F1
#
_cell.length_a   1.000
_cell.length_b   1.000
_cell.length_c   1.000
_cell.angle_alpha   90.00
_cell.angle_beta   90.00
_cell.angle_gamma   90.00
#
_symmetry.space_group_name_H-M   'P 1'
#
loop_
_entity.id
_entity.type
_entity.pdbx_description
1 polymer ?
#
loop_
_entity_poly.entity_id
_entity_poly.type
_entity_poly.pdbx_seq_one_letter_code
_entity_poly.pdbx_strand_id
1 'polypeptide(L)'
;MSAAAAKVPPASTGDRISQRHFSALSQLIETEAGIKMPASKQTMLEGRLRKRVQACGLETFDEYCSYVLGPNAPRSEINHLLNAVTTNKTDFFREPRHFDYLRETILPAYRSEGRASIRCWSAACSTGAEPYTMAMVLDDFAMKNGGPDYHVLATDIDSNVLATGLKGIYPSELVEPVASDLRKRYVLAAKDPKRKEVRIVPKLRQKVSFGRLNFMDRHYPVGDPLDVIFCRNVLIYFDKDTQSAVVSRLCERLAPGGYLFLGHSETINAADFALTTVGGTVFQKG
;
A
#
# COMPACT_ATOMS: atom_id res chain seq x y z
N MET A 1 38.15 -26.26 -20.30
CA MET A 1 36.78 -26.79 -20.50
C MET A 1 35.81 -25.68 -20.14
N SER A 2 35.23 -25.05 -21.17
CA SER A 2 34.33 -23.90 -21.04
C SER A 2 32.91 -24.40 -20.81
N ALA A 3 32.30 -24.03 -19.68
CA ALA A 3 30.91 -24.33 -19.41
C ALA A 3 30.04 -23.42 -20.30
N ALA A 4 29.33 -24.03 -21.25
CA ALA A 4 28.40 -23.34 -22.11
C ALA A 4 27.22 -22.82 -21.27
N ALA A 5 27.07 -21.49 -21.22
CA ALA A 5 25.86 -20.86 -20.73
C ALA A 5 24.70 -21.27 -21.66
N ALA A 6 23.70 -21.97 -21.12
CA ALA A 6 22.48 -22.29 -21.84
C ALA A 6 21.79 -21.00 -22.28
N LYS A 7 21.67 -20.78 -23.58
CA LYS A 7 20.92 -19.68 -24.16
C LYS A 7 19.43 -19.95 -23.95
N VAL A 8 18.77 -19.09 -23.18
CA VAL A 8 17.30 -19.05 -23.09
C VAL A 8 16.74 -18.71 -24.48
N PRO A 9 15.83 -19.52 -25.05
CA PRO A 9 15.24 -19.22 -26.35
C PRO A 9 14.34 -17.97 -26.30
N PRO A 10 14.17 -17.25 -27.41
CA PRO A 10 13.28 -16.11 -27.46
C PRO A 10 11.82 -16.54 -27.23
N ALA A 11 11.10 -15.79 -26.39
CA ALA A 11 9.69 -16.02 -26.08
C ALA A 11 8.85 -16.07 -27.37
N SER A 12 8.00 -17.08 -27.49
CA SER A 12 7.06 -17.18 -28.61
C SER A 12 6.06 -16.02 -28.54
N THR A 13 5.91 -15.29 -29.64
CA THR A 13 5.02 -14.12 -29.75
C THR A 13 3.53 -14.46 -29.72
N GLY A 14 3.17 -15.70 -29.33
CA GLY A 14 1.80 -16.21 -29.26
C GLY A 14 1.43 -16.93 -27.96
N ASP A 15 2.33 -17.02 -26.97
CA ASP A 15 2.03 -17.64 -25.68
C ASP A 15 1.06 -16.77 -24.87
N ARG A 16 -0.15 -17.30 -24.64
CA ARG A 16 -1.31 -16.64 -24.03
C ARG A 16 -1.91 -17.55 -22.96
N ILE A 17 -2.52 -16.96 -21.94
CA ILE A 17 -3.21 -17.73 -20.91
C ILE A 17 -4.55 -18.23 -21.49
N SER A 18 -4.84 -19.51 -21.37
CA SER A 18 -6.15 -20.05 -21.77
C SER A 18 -7.28 -19.48 -20.91
N GLN A 19 -8.52 -19.42 -21.43
CA GLN A 19 -9.66 -18.93 -20.64
C GLN A 19 -9.86 -19.72 -19.33
N ARG A 20 -9.61 -21.04 -19.37
CA ARG A 20 -9.68 -21.92 -18.20
C ARG A 20 -8.64 -21.51 -17.15
N HIS A 21 -7.38 -21.34 -17.56
CA HIS A 21 -6.31 -20.92 -16.66
C HIS A 21 -6.54 -19.52 -16.13
N PHE A 22 -7.03 -18.59 -16.95
CA PHE A 22 -7.38 -17.24 -16.53
C PHE A 22 -8.45 -17.25 -15.44
N SER A 23 -9.54 -18.00 -15.63
CA SER A 23 -10.60 -18.12 -14.62
C SER A 23 -10.08 -18.70 -13.30
N ALA A 24 -9.23 -19.74 -13.37
CA ALA A 24 -8.64 -20.34 -12.18
C ALA A 24 -7.68 -19.39 -11.45
N LEU A 25 -6.82 -18.66 -12.18
CA LEU A 25 -5.95 -17.63 -11.60
C LEU A 25 -6.76 -16.48 -10.99
N SER A 26 -7.83 -16.03 -11.67
CA SER A 26 -8.74 -15.02 -11.14
C SER A 26 -9.32 -15.46 -9.81
N GLN A 27 -9.83 -16.69 -9.73
CA GLN A 27 -10.39 -17.24 -8.50
C GLN A 27 -9.35 -17.35 -7.39
N LEU A 28 -8.12 -17.78 -7.71
CA LEU A 28 -7.03 -17.84 -6.74
C LEU A 28 -6.69 -16.45 -6.19
N ILE A 29 -6.53 -15.45 -7.07
CA ILE A 29 -6.20 -14.07 -6.69
C ILE A 29 -7.31 -13.45 -5.83
N GLU A 30 -8.57 -13.67 -6.21
CA GLU A 30 -9.72 -13.18 -5.44
C GLU A 30 -9.82 -13.86 -4.07
N THR A 31 -9.59 -15.16 -3.99
CA THR A 31 -9.58 -15.90 -2.72
C THR A 31 -8.44 -15.43 -1.80
N GLU A 32 -7.25 -15.23 -2.37
CA GLU A 32 -6.05 -14.94 -1.60
C GLU A 32 -5.91 -13.46 -1.24
N ALA A 33 -6.39 -12.54 -2.07
CA ALA A 33 -6.17 -11.10 -1.89
C ALA A 33 -7.42 -10.24 -2.09
N GLY A 34 -8.58 -10.82 -2.40
CA GLY A 34 -9.82 -10.10 -2.67
C GLY A 34 -9.86 -9.36 -4.01
N ILE A 35 -8.76 -9.36 -4.78
CA ILE A 35 -8.63 -8.53 -5.98
C ILE A 35 -9.42 -9.14 -7.13
N LYS A 36 -10.38 -8.36 -7.66
CA LYS A 36 -11.14 -8.75 -8.86
C LYS A 36 -10.31 -8.70 -10.13
N MET A 37 -10.34 -9.81 -10.87
CA MET A 37 -9.68 -9.97 -12.17
C MET A 37 -10.69 -10.30 -13.28
N PRO A 38 -11.50 -9.31 -13.74
CA PRO A 38 -12.42 -9.53 -14.85
C PRO A 38 -11.66 -9.85 -16.16
N ALA A 39 -12.33 -10.51 -17.11
CA ALA A 39 -11.72 -10.93 -18.38
C ALA A 39 -11.00 -9.80 -19.15
N SER A 40 -11.47 -8.55 -19.03
CA SER A 40 -10.81 -7.38 -19.63
C SER A 40 -9.38 -7.13 -19.12
N LYS A 41 -8.99 -7.71 -17.98
CA LYS A 41 -7.64 -7.62 -17.40
C LYS A 41 -6.72 -8.77 -17.80
N GLN A 42 -7.14 -9.71 -18.65
CA GLN A 42 -6.30 -10.85 -19.05
C GLN A 42 -4.97 -10.42 -19.66
N THR A 43 -4.98 -9.49 -20.62
CA THR A 43 -3.74 -8.97 -21.24
C THR A 43 -2.81 -8.31 -20.22
N MET A 44 -3.37 -7.61 -19.23
CA MET A 44 -2.59 -7.04 -18.13
C MET A 44 -1.94 -8.15 -17.29
N LEU A 45 -2.71 -9.18 -16.93
CA LEU A 45 -2.21 -10.31 -16.17
C LEU A 45 -1.06 -11.01 -16.90
N GLU A 46 -1.23 -11.34 -18.18
CA GLU A 46 -0.18 -11.92 -19.02
C GLU A 46 1.10 -11.08 -19.02
N GLY A 47 0.97 -9.76 -19.23
CA GLY A 47 2.13 -8.85 -19.24
C GLY A 47 2.91 -8.85 -17.92
N ARG A 48 2.21 -8.99 -16.79
CA ARG A 48 2.84 -9.00 -15.45
C ARG A 48 3.38 -10.39 -15.08
N LEU A 49 2.72 -11.47 -15.48
CA LEU A 49 3.16 -12.83 -15.22
C LEU A 49 4.33 -13.28 -16.10
N ARG A 50 4.55 -12.66 -17.26
CA ARG A 50 5.67 -13.05 -18.13
C ARG A 50 7.04 -13.00 -17.44
N LYS A 51 7.25 -12.01 -16.57
CA LYS A 51 8.47 -11.93 -15.73
C LYS A 51 8.54 -13.05 -14.69
N ARG A 52 7.39 -13.55 -14.21
CA ARG A 52 7.32 -14.68 -13.27
C ARG A 52 7.61 -16.00 -13.94
N VAL A 53 7.01 -16.26 -15.11
CA VAL A 53 7.30 -17.42 -15.97
C VAL A 53 8.82 -17.58 -16.15
N GLN A 54 9.49 -16.50 -16.57
CA GLN A 54 10.94 -16.46 -16.74
C GLN A 54 11.71 -16.67 -15.43
N ALA A 55 11.28 -16.04 -14.33
CA ALA A 55 11.93 -16.17 -13.02
C ALA A 55 11.84 -17.59 -12.44
N CYS A 56 10.80 -18.35 -12.79
CA CYS A 56 10.64 -19.75 -12.43
C CYS A 56 11.39 -20.71 -13.37
N GLY A 57 12.03 -20.20 -14.43
CA GLY A 57 12.68 -21.04 -15.45
C GLY A 57 11.71 -21.82 -16.32
N LEU A 58 10.46 -21.36 -16.42
CA LEU A 58 9.41 -21.97 -17.25
C LEU A 58 9.36 -21.29 -18.61
N GLU A 59 8.88 -22.00 -19.63
CA GLU A 59 8.86 -21.52 -21.01
C GLU A 59 7.50 -20.95 -21.41
N THR A 60 6.41 -21.45 -20.81
CA THR A 60 5.05 -21.10 -21.21
C THR A 60 4.16 -20.67 -20.04
N PHE A 61 3.10 -19.92 -20.34
CA PHE A 61 2.08 -19.62 -19.34
C PHE A 61 1.36 -20.86 -18.83
N ASP A 62 1.13 -21.86 -19.69
CA ASP A 62 0.45 -23.10 -19.28
C ASP A 62 1.27 -23.89 -18.24
N GLU A 63 2.59 -23.94 -18.39
CA GLU A 63 3.49 -24.49 -17.37
C GLU A 63 3.40 -23.71 -16.06
N TYR A 64 3.44 -22.38 -16.13
CA TYR A 64 3.33 -21.54 -14.93
C TYR A 64 1.96 -21.66 -14.24
N CYS A 65 0.87 -21.73 -15.01
CA CYS A 65 -0.47 -21.93 -14.47
C CYS A 65 -0.56 -23.28 -13.78
N SER A 66 -0.06 -24.34 -14.42
CA SER A 66 -0.03 -25.69 -13.83
C SER A 66 0.79 -25.73 -12.55
N TYR A 67 1.90 -25.00 -12.51
CA TYR A 67 2.78 -24.89 -11.34
C TYR A 67 2.10 -24.17 -10.16
N VAL A 68 1.49 -23.01 -10.39
CA VAL A 68 0.91 -22.18 -9.32
C VAL A 68 -0.49 -22.61 -8.89
N LEU A 69 -1.25 -23.28 -9.77
CA LEU A 69 -2.56 -23.85 -9.46
C LEU A 69 -2.49 -25.31 -8.99
N GLY A 70 -1.30 -25.92 -9.06
CA GLY A 70 -1.08 -27.29 -8.63
C GLY A 70 -1.16 -27.45 -7.11
N PRO A 71 -1.44 -28.67 -6.60
CA PRO A 71 -1.58 -28.93 -5.17
C PRO A 71 -0.31 -28.67 -4.35
N ASN A 72 0.86 -28.67 -5.01
CA ASN A 72 2.16 -28.46 -4.40
C ASN A 72 2.73 -27.05 -4.65
N ALA A 73 1.89 -26.10 -5.06
CA ALA A 73 2.31 -24.73 -5.35
C ALA A 73 3.00 -24.11 -4.11
N PRO A 74 4.27 -23.68 -4.21
CA PRO A 74 4.96 -23.07 -3.08
C PRO A 74 4.27 -21.76 -2.69
N ARG A 75 4.04 -21.57 -1.38
CA ARG A 75 3.43 -20.32 -0.87
C ARG A 75 4.19 -19.06 -1.28
N SER A 76 5.51 -19.18 -1.45
CA SER A 76 6.37 -18.11 -1.98
C SER A 76 5.97 -17.68 -3.39
N GLU A 77 5.62 -18.62 -4.29
CA GLU A 77 5.20 -18.26 -5.64
C GLU A 77 3.80 -17.65 -5.65
N ILE A 78 2.89 -18.13 -4.80
CA ILE A 78 1.59 -17.47 -4.62
C ILE A 78 1.81 -16.01 -4.21
N ASN A 79 2.70 -15.74 -3.25
CA ASN A 79 3.02 -14.36 -2.88
C ASN A 79 3.62 -13.55 -4.05
N HIS A 80 4.47 -14.16 -4.89
CA HIS A 80 4.99 -13.48 -6.08
C HIS A 80 3.92 -13.21 -7.14
N LEU A 81 2.97 -14.12 -7.33
CA LEU A 81 1.78 -13.92 -8.15
C LEU A 81 1.00 -12.71 -7.62
N LEU A 82 0.72 -12.65 -6.32
CA LEU A 82 -0.01 -11.53 -5.70
C LEU A 82 0.72 -10.20 -5.90
N ASN A 83 2.04 -10.14 -5.64
CA ASN A 83 2.84 -8.95 -5.88
C ASN A 83 2.86 -8.53 -7.36
N ALA A 84 2.72 -9.48 -8.30
CA ALA A 84 2.66 -9.16 -9.71
C ALA A 84 1.32 -8.53 -10.10
N VAL A 85 0.21 -8.85 -9.41
CA VAL A 85 -1.13 -8.40 -9.81
C VAL A 85 -1.65 -7.18 -9.04
N THR A 86 -0.99 -6.78 -7.95
CA THR A 86 -1.26 -5.53 -7.24
C THR A 86 -1.03 -4.31 -8.14
N THR A 87 -1.82 -3.25 -7.94
CA THR A 87 -1.64 -1.98 -8.67
C THR A 87 -1.18 -0.91 -7.69
N ASN A 88 0.07 -0.48 -7.86
CA ASN A 88 0.83 0.22 -6.82
C ASN A 88 1.05 1.71 -7.12
N LYS A 89 0.05 2.39 -7.67
CA LYS A 89 0.19 3.82 -7.98
C LYS A 89 -0.02 4.66 -6.72
N THR A 90 1.05 5.31 -6.26
CA THR A 90 1.02 6.25 -5.14
C THR A 90 1.92 7.44 -5.45
N ASP A 91 1.60 8.59 -4.86
CA ASP A 91 2.32 9.86 -5.03
C ASP A 91 2.39 10.57 -3.67
N PHE A 92 3.46 11.31 -3.42
CA PHE A 92 3.56 12.16 -2.23
C PHE A 92 2.45 13.20 -2.27
N PHE A 93 1.80 13.45 -1.13
CA PHE A 93 0.68 14.39 -1.02
C PHE A 93 -0.49 14.11 -1.97
N ARG A 94 -0.70 12.85 -2.37
CA ARG A 94 -1.94 12.44 -3.05
C ARG A 94 -3.15 12.77 -2.17
N GLU A 95 -4.16 13.40 -2.77
CA GLU A 95 -5.37 13.85 -2.07
C GLU A 95 -5.03 14.81 -0.90
N PRO A 96 -4.42 15.98 -1.19
CA PRO A 96 -3.78 16.84 -0.18
C PRO A 96 -4.72 17.33 0.92
N ARG A 97 -6.02 17.48 0.61
CA ARG A 97 -7.05 17.92 1.57
C ARG A 97 -7.19 17.00 2.79
N HIS A 98 -6.85 15.71 2.66
CA HIS A 98 -6.82 14.80 3.82
C HIS A 98 -5.71 15.17 4.80
N PHE A 99 -4.54 15.55 4.27
CA PHE A 99 -3.41 16.00 5.08
C PHE A 99 -3.64 17.39 5.68
N ASP A 100 -4.35 18.26 4.96
CA ASP A 100 -4.82 19.54 5.51
C ASP A 100 -5.78 19.30 6.68
N TYR A 101 -6.77 18.40 6.53
CA TYR A 101 -7.69 18.06 7.62
C TYR A 101 -6.97 17.45 8.83
N LEU A 102 -6.00 16.57 8.60
CA LEU A 102 -5.13 16.05 9.66
C LEU A 102 -4.42 17.21 10.40
N ARG A 103 -3.76 18.09 9.66
CA ARG A 103 -2.98 19.21 10.20
C ARG A 103 -3.83 20.26 10.93
N GLU A 104 -4.97 20.63 10.37
CA GLU A 104 -5.74 21.80 10.79
C GLU A 104 -6.86 21.47 11.78
N THR A 105 -7.34 20.23 11.79
CA THR A 105 -8.45 19.80 12.65
C THR A 105 -7.99 18.80 13.69
N ILE A 106 -7.42 17.67 13.25
CA ILE A 106 -7.16 16.52 14.13
C ILE A 106 -5.99 16.80 15.08
N LEU A 107 -4.84 17.24 14.56
CA LEU A 107 -3.65 17.44 15.38
C LEU A 107 -3.81 18.53 16.45
N PRO A 108 -4.45 19.69 16.16
CA PRO A 108 -4.77 20.67 17.19
C PRO A 108 -5.68 20.12 18.30
N ALA A 109 -6.72 19.36 17.94
CA ALA A 109 -7.63 18.75 18.90
C ALA A 109 -6.87 17.75 19.81
N TYR A 110 -6.12 16.83 19.22
CA TYR A 110 -5.31 15.85 19.96
C TYR A 110 -4.26 16.49 20.87
N ARG A 111 -3.68 17.62 20.45
CA ARG A 111 -2.80 18.41 21.32
C ARG A 111 -3.56 19.04 22.48
N SER A 112 -4.74 19.62 22.24
CA SER A 112 -5.54 20.24 23.31
C SER A 112 -6.07 19.22 24.33
N GLU A 113 -6.31 17.98 23.90
CA GLU A 113 -6.63 16.84 24.76
C GLU A 113 -5.43 16.38 25.62
N GLY A 114 -4.23 16.93 25.38
CA GLY A 114 -3.02 16.56 26.12
C GLY A 114 -2.48 15.18 25.75
N ARG A 115 -2.78 14.67 24.55
CA ARG A 115 -2.25 13.37 24.10
C ARG A 115 -0.72 13.42 24.08
N ALA A 116 -0.07 12.38 24.61
CA ALA A 116 1.38 12.27 24.59
C ALA A 116 1.91 11.80 23.23
N SER A 117 1.19 10.88 22.58
CA SER A 117 1.57 10.28 21.30
C SER A 117 0.36 9.94 20.44
N ILE A 118 0.54 9.93 19.11
CA ILE A 118 -0.46 9.49 18.12
C ILE A 118 0.06 8.25 17.39
N ARG A 119 -0.78 7.23 17.26
CA ARG A 119 -0.52 6.06 16.42
C ARG A 119 -1.36 6.14 15.14
N CYS A 120 -0.67 6.29 14.02
CA CYS A 120 -1.29 6.34 12.71
C CYS A 120 -1.05 5.03 11.94
N TRP A 121 -1.94 4.72 10.99
CA TRP A 121 -1.78 3.59 10.08
C TRP A 121 -2.10 3.99 8.64
N SER A 122 -1.13 3.80 7.74
CA SER A 122 -1.35 3.79 6.29
C SER A 122 -1.56 2.34 5.85
N ALA A 123 -2.80 1.98 5.59
CA ALA A 123 -3.25 0.66 5.20
C ALA A 123 -3.37 0.61 3.66
N ALA A 124 -2.57 -0.25 3.02
CA ALA A 124 -2.23 -0.22 1.58
C ALA A 124 -1.27 0.92 1.19
N CYS A 125 -0.15 1.00 1.92
CA CYS A 125 0.84 2.07 1.80
C CYS A 125 1.66 2.07 0.49
N SER A 126 1.57 1.00 -0.31
CA SER A 126 2.30 0.83 -1.56
C SER A 126 3.82 1.08 -1.37
N THR A 127 4.45 1.89 -2.22
CA THR A 127 5.89 2.19 -2.13
C THR A 127 6.26 3.15 -0.99
N GLY A 128 5.31 3.50 -0.11
CA GLY A 128 5.57 4.28 1.11
C GLY A 128 5.46 5.80 0.96
N ALA A 129 4.98 6.33 -0.19
CA ALA A 129 4.79 7.77 -0.34
C ALA A 129 3.77 8.33 0.67
N GLU A 130 2.63 7.68 0.85
CA GLU A 130 1.60 8.07 1.81
C GLU A 130 2.08 8.11 3.27
N PRO A 131 2.66 7.04 3.85
CA PRO A 131 3.11 7.08 5.24
C PRO A 131 4.24 8.09 5.45
N TYR A 132 5.09 8.35 4.46
CA TYR A 132 6.07 9.43 4.56
C TYR A 132 5.45 10.81 4.46
N THR A 133 4.41 11.01 3.66
CA THR A 133 3.63 12.26 3.70
C THR A 133 2.99 12.46 5.07
N MET A 134 2.36 11.43 5.64
CA MET A 134 1.81 11.49 7.02
C MET A 134 2.90 11.89 8.02
N ALA A 135 4.06 11.23 7.97
CA ALA A 135 5.18 11.52 8.86
C ALA A 135 5.69 12.96 8.71
N MET A 136 5.79 13.49 7.49
CA MET A 136 6.17 14.89 7.26
C MET A 136 5.20 15.89 7.92
N VAL A 137 3.89 15.62 7.81
CA VAL A 137 2.84 16.47 8.38
C VAL A 137 2.85 16.41 9.91
N LEU A 138 2.96 15.20 10.47
CA LEU A 138 3.05 14.97 11.92
C LEU A 138 4.28 15.63 12.53
N ASP A 139 5.45 15.43 11.90
CA ASP A 139 6.71 16.02 12.37
C ASP A 139 6.70 17.54 12.30
N ASP A 140 6.18 18.11 11.19
CA ASP A 140 6.07 19.56 11.04
C ASP A 140 5.16 20.18 12.10
N PHE A 141 4.02 19.55 12.37
CA PHE A 141 3.10 20.01 13.41
C PHE A 141 3.75 19.93 14.80
N ALA A 142 4.37 18.80 15.14
CA ALA A 142 5.00 18.59 16.44
C ALA A 142 6.15 19.58 16.67
N MET A 143 6.97 19.86 15.64
CA MET A 143 8.06 20.84 15.72
C MET A 143 7.55 22.27 15.94
N LYS A 144 6.43 22.65 15.32
CA LYS A 144 5.88 24.02 15.44
C LYS A 144 5.08 24.23 16.73
N ASN A 145 4.42 23.19 17.22
CA ASN A 145 3.42 23.32 18.30
C ASN A 145 3.80 22.60 19.60
N GLY A 146 4.88 21.81 19.62
CA GLY A 146 5.38 21.13 20.82
C GLY A 146 4.69 19.79 21.13
N GLY A 147 4.28 19.04 20.11
CA GLY A 147 3.70 17.70 20.25
C GLY A 147 2.37 17.53 19.52
N PRO A 148 1.71 16.37 19.65
CA PRO A 148 2.21 15.15 20.32
C PRO A 148 3.33 14.43 19.55
N ASP A 149 3.98 13.44 20.18
CA ASP A 149 4.84 12.50 19.45
C ASP A 149 4.01 11.60 18.52
N TYR A 150 4.64 10.87 17.60
CA TYR A 150 3.91 10.04 16.65
C TYR A 150 4.63 8.75 16.25
N HIS A 151 3.83 7.81 15.74
CA HIS A 151 4.29 6.63 15.01
C HIS A 151 3.35 6.36 13.84
N VAL A 152 3.91 5.93 12.71
CA VAL A 152 3.13 5.52 11.53
C VAL A 152 3.42 4.05 11.24
N LEU A 153 2.41 3.20 11.37
CA LEU A 153 2.42 1.87 10.79
C LEU A 153 2.07 1.98 9.31
N ALA A 154 2.82 1.32 8.44
CA ALA A 154 2.58 1.27 7.01
C ALA A 154 2.47 -0.20 6.59
N THR A 155 1.33 -0.60 6.04
CA THR A 155 1.13 -2.00 5.62
C THR A 155 0.71 -2.13 4.18
N ASP A 156 1.12 -3.23 3.57
CA ASP A 156 0.71 -3.61 2.22
C ASP A 156 0.78 -5.14 2.09
N ILE A 157 0.08 -5.69 1.10
CA ILE A 157 0.18 -7.11 0.77
C ILE A 157 1.45 -7.40 -0.04
N ASP A 158 1.90 -6.40 -0.82
CA ASP A 158 3.02 -6.52 -1.75
C ASP A 158 4.37 -6.25 -1.07
N SER A 159 5.17 -7.30 -0.91
CA SER A 159 6.47 -7.20 -0.25
C SER A 159 7.52 -6.40 -1.04
N ASN A 160 7.38 -6.28 -2.37
CA ASN A 160 8.32 -5.52 -3.20
C ASN A 160 8.18 -4.01 -2.95
N VAL A 161 6.94 -3.53 -2.83
CA VAL A 161 6.70 -2.10 -2.56
C VAL A 161 7.02 -1.73 -1.11
N LEU A 162 6.77 -2.63 -0.16
CA LEU A 162 7.23 -2.47 1.22
C LEU A 162 8.75 -2.35 1.31
N ALA A 163 9.50 -3.15 0.56
CA ALA A 163 10.96 -3.03 0.50
C ALA A 163 11.42 -1.67 -0.06
N THR A 164 10.65 -1.07 -0.96
CA THR A 164 10.90 0.28 -1.48
C THR A 164 10.63 1.33 -0.40
N GLY A 165 9.50 1.23 0.29
CA GLY A 165 9.14 2.06 1.44
C GLY A 165 10.22 2.03 2.53
N LEU A 166 10.65 0.84 2.97
CA LEU A 166 11.70 0.65 3.97
C LEU A 166 13.03 1.35 3.61
N LYS A 167 13.42 1.30 2.33
CA LYS A 167 14.63 2.01 1.85
C LYS A 167 14.44 3.52 1.90
N GLY A 168 13.23 3.98 1.58
CA GLY A 168 12.83 5.38 1.49
C GLY A 168 13.56 6.13 0.39
N ILE A 169 13.90 5.44 -0.71
CA ILE A 169 14.63 5.98 -1.86
C ILE A 169 13.67 6.09 -3.04
N TYR A 170 13.60 7.26 -3.66
CA TYR A 170 12.62 7.57 -4.69
C TYR A 170 13.26 8.36 -5.85
N PRO A 171 12.71 8.27 -7.07
CA PRO A 171 13.00 9.25 -8.12
C PRO A 171 12.67 10.66 -7.64
N SER A 172 13.49 11.65 -8.01
CA SER A 172 13.29 13.05 -7.61
C SER A 172 11.94 13.61 -8.04
N GLU A 173 11.44 13.14 -9.18
CA GLU A 173 10.16 13.55 -9.76
C GLU A 173 8.98 13.16 -8.84
N LEU A 174 9.09 12.04 -8.12
CA LEU A 174 8.02 11.55 -7.24
C LEU A 174 7.79 12.46 -6.01
N VAL A 175 8.82 13.21 -5.60
CA VAL A 175 8.75 14.15 -4.46
C VAL A 175 8.53 15.61 -4.90
N GLU A 176 8.36 15.87 -6.20
CA GLU A 176 8.05 17.21 -6.71
C GLU A 176 6.78 17.84 -6.12
N PRO A 177 5.72 17.09 -5.78
CA PRO A 177 4.57 17.66 -5.09
C PRO A 177 4.84 18.14 -3.65
N VAL A 178 5.94 17.68 -3.02
CA VAL A 178 6.29 18.05 -1.63
C VAL A 178 6.69 19.52 -1.56
N ALA A 179 6.01 20.31 -0.73
CA ALA A 179 6.32 21.73 -0.54
C ALA A 179 7.81 21.97 -0.23
N SER A 180 8.35 23.09 -0.72
CA SER A 180 9.80 23.33 -0.73
C SER A 180 10.45 23.33 0.67
N ASP A 181 9.74 23.83 1.68
CA ASP A 181 10.19 23.88 3.07
C ASP A 181 10.21 22.48 3.71
N LEU A 182 9.22 21.63 3.39
CA LEU A 182 9.19 20.23 3.81
C LEU A 182 10.27 19.43 3.08
N ARG A 183 10.44 19.66 1.77
CA ARG A 183 11.44 18.96 0.96
C ARG A 183 12.86 19.23 1.47
N LYS A 184 13.20 20.49 1.75
CA LYS A 184 14.51 20.87 2.31
C LYS A 184 14.80 20.18 3.66
N ARG A 185 13.77 19.93 4.46
CA ARG A 185 13.91 19.31 5.79
C ARG A 185 13.92 17.78 5.75
N TYR A 186 13.11 17.18 4.87
CA TYR A 186 12.79 15.75 4.95
C TYR A 186 13.29 14.91 3.78
N VAL A 187 13.86 15.54 2.74
CA VAL A 187 14.35 14.87 1.55
C VAL A 187 15.84 15.17 1.36
N LEU A 188 16.65 14.11 1.37
CA LEU A 188 18.08 14.15 1.09
C LEU A 188 18.33 13.96 -0.40
N ALA A 189 19.11 14.86 -0.99
CA ALA A 189 19.62 14.69 -2.35
C ALA A 189 20.78 13.68 -2.37
N ALA A 190 20.96 12.98 -3.50
CA ALA A 190 22.16 12.19 -3.73
C ALA A 190 23.40 13.08 -3.74
N LYS A 191 24.53 12.57 -3.21
CA LYS A 191 25.82 13.27 -3.28
C LYS A 191 26.37 13.36 -4.70
N ASP A 192 26.07 12.35 -5.52
CA ASP A 192 26.43 12.32 -6.94
C ASP A 192 25.35 13.05 -7.75
N PRO A 193 25.66 14.18 -8.40
CA PRO A 193 24.70 14.95 -9.20
C PRO A 193 24.12 14.17 -10.39
N LYS A 194 24.75 13.07 -10.83
CA LYS A 194 24.23 12.21 -11.91
C LYS A 194 23.05 11.33 -11.46
N ARG A 195 22.92 11.11 -10.14
CA ARG A 195 21.83 10.31 -9.57
C ARG A 195 20.60 11.19 -9.36
N LYS A 196 19.51 10.85 -10.04
CA LYS A 196 18.20 11.52 -9.91
C LYS A 196 17.34 10.94 -8.79
N GLU A 197 17.95 10.26 -7.83
CA GLU A 197 17.21 9.70 -6.71
C GLU A 197 17.43 10.53 -5.46
N VAL A 198 16.41 10.54 -4.63
CA VAL A 198 16.38 11.20 -3.33
C VAL A 198 16.08 10.17 -2.25
N ARG A 199 16.35 10.53 -1.00
CA ARG A 199 16.07 9.67 0.14
C ARG A 199 15.38 10.40 1.27
N ILE A 200 14.38 9.79 1.88
CA ILE A 200 13.74 10.32 3.09
C ILE A 200 14.72 10.28 4.27
N VAL A 201 14.76 11.37 5.03
CA VAL A 201 15.68 11.53 6.17
C VAL A 201 15.51 10.42 7.22
N PRO A 202 16.59 10.00 7.90
CA PRO A 202 16.53 8.96 8.94
C PRO A 202 15.49 9.25 10.03
N LYS A 203 15.31 10.51 10.44
CA LYS A 203 14.36 10.92 11.48
C LYS A 203 12.94 10.44 11.18
N LEU A 204 12.44 10.65 9.96
CA LEU A 204 11.10 10.18 9.57
C LEU A 204 11.09 8.66 9.39
N ARG A 205 12.15 8.07 8.81
CA ARG A 205 12.20 6.61 8.60
C ARG A 205 12.17 5.80 9.90
N GLN A 206 12.67 6.35 11.01
CA GLN A 206 12.57 5.72 12.34
C GLN A 206 11.16 5.79 12.94
N LYS A 207 10.33 6.71 12.46
CA LYS A 207 8.94 6.90 12.91
C LYS A 207 7.93 6.13 12.05
N VAL A 208 8.36 5.52 10.95
CA VAL A 208 7.53 4.74 10.04
C VAL A 208 7.96 3.27 10.08
N SER A 209 7.10 2.39 10.59
CA SER A 209 7.29 0.94 10.53
C SER A 209 6.57 0.35 9.32
N PHE A 210 7.19 -0.61 8.64
CA PHE A 210 6.55 -1.32 7.54
C PHE A 210 6.25 -2.77 7.93
N GLY A 211 5.05 -3.25 7.59
CA GLY A 211 4.62 -4.62 7.85
C GLY A 211 3.78 -5.18 6.71
N ARG A 212 3.90 -6.47 6.44
CA ARG A 212 3.03 -7.12 5.46
C ARG A 212 1.67 -7.40 6.11
N LEU A 213 0.58 -7.03 5.43
CA LEU A 213 -0.78 -7.31 5.89
C LEU A 213 -1.68 -7.63 4.70
N ASN A 214 -2.53 -8.63 4.85
CA ASN A 214 -3.56 -8.95 3.87
C ASN A 214 -4.93 -8.59 4.45
N PHE A 215 -5.72 -7.80 3.72
CA PHE A 215 -7.06 -7.42 4.15
C PHE A 215 -8.06 -8.58 4.18
N MET A 216 -7.72 -9.71 3.53
CA MET A 216 -8.50 -10.94 3.63
C MET A 216 -8.28 -11.69 4.95
N ASP A 217 -7.26 -11.30 5.73
CA ASP A 217 -7.00 -11.92 7.04
C ASP A 217 -8.14 -11.62 8.02
N ARG A 218 -8.47 -12.60 8.86
CA ARG A 218 -9.55 -12.48 9.86
C ARG A 218 -9.24 -11.46 10.96
N HIS A 219 -7.97 -11.21 11.23
CA HIS A 219 -7.50 -10.31 12.29
C HIS A 219 -6.32 -9.49 11.78
N TYR A 220 -6.28 -8.20 12.13
CA TYR A 220 -5.19 -7.30 11.79
C TYR A 220 -4.23 -7.13 12.99
N PRO A 221 -3.01 -7.68 12.94
CA PRO A 221 -2.06 -7.67 14.05
C PRO A 221 -1.31 -6.33 14.15
N VAL A 222 -2.05 -5.24 14.32
CA VAL A 222 -1.52 -3.85 14.35
C VAL A 222 -1.25 -3.32 15.76
N GLY A 223 -1.34 -4.20 16.77
CA GLY A 223 -1.13 -3.88 18.18
C GLY A 223 -2.31 -3.12 18.80
N ASP A 224 -2.00 -2.11 19.59
CA ASP A 224 -2.97 -1.26 20.29
C ASP A 224 -3.92 -0.54 19.30
N PRO A 225 -5.00 0.10 19.78
CA PRO A 225 -5.84 0.95 18.95
C PRO A 225 -5.06 2.10 18.29
N LEU A 226 -5.51 2.49 17.10
CA LEU A 226 -4.94 3.53 16.26
C LEU A 226 -5.80 4.79 16.31
N ASP A 227 -5.17 5.96 16.31
CA ASP A 227 -5.88 7.24 16.35
C ASP A 227 -6.30 7.69 14.95
N VAL A 228 -5.49 7.38 13.94
CA VAL A 228 -5.75 7.77 12.54
C VAL A 228 -5.42 6.61 11.61
N ILE A 229 -6.37 6.22 10.78
CA ILE A 229 -6.20 5.19 9.74
C ILE A 229 -6.45 5.82 8.38
N PHE A 230 -5.48 5.70 7.48
CA PHE A 230 -5.63 5.98 6.05
C PHE A 230 -5.76 4.65 5.33
N CYS A 231 -6.88 4.43 4.64
CA CYS A 231 -7.13 3.26 3.79
C CYS A 231 -7.68 3.77 2.46
N ARG A 232 -6.79 4.28 1.60
CA ARG A 232 -7.18 5.06 0.43
C ARG A 232 -6.86 4.33 -0.87
N ASN A 233 -7.80 4.38 -1.80
CA ASN A 233 -7.67 3.89 -3.18
C ASN A 233 -7.35 2.39 -3.30
N VAL A 234 -7.82 1.58 -2.35
CA VAL A 234 -7.62 0.12 -2.30
C VAL A 234 -8.94 -0.64 -2.27
N LEU A 235 -9.98 -0.11 -1.61
CA LEU A 235 -11.29 -0.74 -1.51
C LEU A 235 -11.96 -0.90 -2.88
N ILE A 236 -11.59 -0.05 -3.84
CA ILE A 236 -12.03 -0.13 -5.25
C ILE A 236 -11.69 -1.46 -5.95
N TYR A 237 -10.77 -2.26 -5.40
CA TYR A 237 -10.39 -3.56 -5.97
C TYR A 237 -11.24 -4.72 -5.46
N PHE A 238 -12.08 -4.49 -4.45
CA PHE A 238 -12.88 -5.50 -3.74
C PHE A 238 -14.37 -5.43 -4.12
N ASP A 239 -15.12 -6.51 -3.92
CA ASP A 239 -16.60 -6.45 -3.93
C ASP A 239 -17.16 -5.75 -2.71
N LYS A 240 -18.48 -5.52 -2.69
CA LYS A 240 -19.15 -4.80 -1.62
C LYS A 240 -19.08 -5.52 -0.28
N ASP A 241 -19.19 -6.84 -0.27
CA ASP A 241 -19.14 -7.62 0.97
C ASP A 241 -17.74 -7.58 1.59
N THR A 242 -16.71 -7.70 0.75
CA THR A 242 -15.31 -7.57 1.15
C THR A 242 -14.99 -6.15 1.59
N GLN A 243 -15.47 -5.11 0.87
CA GLN A 243 -15.32 -3.71 1.29
C GLN A 243 -15.87 -3.51 2.71
N SER A 244 -17.10 -3.96 2.97
CA SER A 244 -17.73 -3.86 4.28
C SER A 244 -16.93 -4.62 5.35
N ALA A 245 -16.53 -5.86 5.09
CA ALA A 245 -15.75 -6.65 6.03
C ALA A 245 -14.39 -6.01 6.36
N VAL A 246 -13.70 -5.44 5.36
CA VAL A 246 -12.44 -4.73 5.55
C VAL A 246 -12.64 -3.49 6.41
N VAL A 247 -13.64 -2.67 6.10
CA VAL A 247 -13.94 -1.44 6.86
C VAL A 247 -14.32 -1.78 8.30
N SER A 248 -15.13 -2.80 8.55
CA SER A 248 -15.43 -3.28 9.91
C SER A 248 -14.16 -3.60 10.70
N ARG A 249 -13.23 -4.37 10.12
CA ARG A 249 -11.96 -4.72 10.78
C ARG A 249 -11.03 -3.52 10.99
N LEU A 250 -11.07 -2.52 10.10
CA LEU A 250 -10.35 -1.26 10.31
C LEU A 250 -10.94 -0.51 11.52
N CYS A 251 -12.28 -0.42 11.61
CA CYS A 251 -12.98 0.22 12.71
C CYS A 251 -12.76 -0.47 14.06
N GLU A 252 -12.60 -1.80 14.08
CA GLU A 252 -12.19 -2.55 15.28
C GLU A 252 -10.82 -2.12 15.81
N ARG A 253 -9.92 -1.66 14.93
CA ARG A 253 -8.57 -1.19 15.30
C ARG A 253 -8.50 0.32 15.51
N LEU A 254 -9.57 1.05 15.25
CA LEU A 254 -9.65 2.48 15.45
C LEU A 254 -10.04 2.79 16.90
N ALA A 255 -9.29 3.68 17.56
CA ALA A 255 -9.59 4.16 18.90
C ALA A 255 -10.91 4.97 18.91
N PRO A 256 -11.62 5.02 20.05
CA PRO A 256 -12.72 5.98 20.23
C PRO A 256 -12.25 7.41 19.95
N GLY A 257 -13.05 8.18 19.21
CA GLY A 257 -12.65 9.51 18.72
C GLY A 257 -11.58 9.51 17.62
N GLY A 258 -11.15 8.33 17.16
CA GLY A 258 -10.20 8.16 16.06
C GLY A 258 -10.82 8.44 14.69
N TYR A 259 -9.96 8.64 13.68
CA TYR A 259 -10.38 9.01 12.33
C TYR A 259 -9.99 7.96 11.28
N LEU A 260 -10.92 7.67 10.37
CA LEU A 260 -10.71 6.86 9.18
C LEU A 260 -10.78 7.76 7.93
N PHE A 261 -9.79 7.63 7.06
CA PHE A 261 -9.70 8.32 5.77
C PHE A 261 -9.81 7.31 4.64
N LEU A 262 -10.78 7.50 3.75
CA LEU A 262 -10.91 6.74 2.51
C LEU A 262 -10.59 7.62 1.30
N GLY A 263 -10.24 7.00 0.18
CA GLY A 263 -9.97 7.68 -1.09
C GLY A 263 -11.22 8.30 -1.71
N HIS A 264 -11.06 9.27 -2.61
CA HIS A 264 -12.17 10.08 -3.13
C HIS A 264 -13.27 9.30 -3.87
N SER A 265 -12.95 8.13 -4.43
CA SER A 265 -13.90 7.27 -5.14
C SER A 265 -14.49 6.17 -4.27
N GLU A 266 -14.15 6.13 -2.98
CA GLU A 266 -14.57 5.09 -2.05
C GLU A 266 -15.71 5.63 -1.19
N THR A 267 -16.85 4.95 -1.23
CA THR A 267 -18.05 5.36 -0.51
C THR A 267 -18.51 4.24 0.40
N ILE A 268 -18.74 4.60 1.66
CA ILE A 268 -19.33 3.75 2.69
C ILE A 268 -20.52 4.48 3.31
N ASN A 269 -21.47 3.72 3.87
CA ASN A 269 -22.47 4.27 4.75
C ASN A 269 -21.89 4.26 6.18
N ALA A 270 -21.52 5.44 6.69
CA ALA A 270 -20.81 5.57 7.97
C ALA A 270 -21.58 4.97 9.15
N ALA A 271 -22.92 5.05 9.13
CA ALA A 271 -23.78 4.53 10.18
C ALA A 271 -23.64 3.01 10.37
N ASP A 272 -23.39 2.26 9.29
CA ASP A 272 -23.22 0.80 9.33
C ASP A 272 -21.97 0.38 10.12
N PHE A 273 -21.05 1.32 10.39
CA PHE A 273 -19.78 1.09 11.07
C PHE A 273 -19.63 1.90 12.37
N ALA A 274 -20.72 2.46 12.89
CA ALA A 274 -20.71 3.39 14.03
C ALA A 274 -19.72 4.57 13.85
N LEU A 275 -19.64 5.05 12.60
CA LEU A 275 -18.86 6.22 12.23
C LEU A 275 -19.76 7.41 11.92
N THR A 276 -19.22 8.61 12.09
CA THR A 276 -19.82 9.87 11.64
C THR A 276 -18.96 10.49 10.54
N THR A 277 -19.58 10.93 9.44
CA THR A 277 -18.86 11.67 8.39
C THR A 277 -18.55 13.09 8.87
N VAL A 278 -17.27 13.45 8.88
CA VAL A 278 -16.79 14.75 9.41
C VAL A 278 -16.13 15.64 8.35
N GLY A 279 -15.95 15.14 7.14
CA GLY A 279 -15.55 15.95 5.98
C GLY A 279 -15.21 15.08 4.77
N GLY A 280 -15.85 15.31 3.62
CA GLY A 280 -15.58 14.51 2.41
C GLY A 280 -15.60 13.00 2.69
N THR A 281 -14.46 12.34 2.50
CA THR A 281 -14.22 10.91 2.78
C THR A 281 -13.47 10.66 4.10
N VAL A 282 -13.69 11.53 5.09
CA VAL A 282 -13.15 11.44 6.45
C VAL A 282 -14.27 11.14 7.44
N PHE A 283 -14.02 10.15 8.28
CA PHE A 283 -14.99 9.61 9.23
C PHE A 283 -14.39 9.57 10.62
N GLN A 284 -15.20 9.82 11.65
CA GLN A 284 -14.80 9.75 13.05
C GLN A 284 -15.58 8.64 13.77
N LYS A 285 -14.89 7.86 14.60
CA LYS A 285 -15.50 6.86 15.47
C LYS A 285 -16.01 7.52 16.75
N GLY A 286 -17.24 7.16 17.15
CA GLY A 286 -17.84 7.58 18.41
C GLY A 286 -17.09 7.09 19.65
#